data_AF-A0A7V9PR80-F1
#
_entry.id   AF-A0A7V9PR80-F1
#
_cell.length_a   1.000
_cell.length_b   1.000
_cell.length_c   1.000
_cell.angle_alpha   90.00
_cell.angle_beta   90.00
_cell.angle_gamma   90.00
#
_symmetry.space_group_name_H-M   'P 1'
#
loop_
_entity.id
_entity.type
_entity.pdbx_description
1 polymer ?
#
loop_
_entity_poly.entity_id
_entity_poly.type
_entity_poly.pdbx_seq_one_letter_code
_entity_poly.pdbx_strand_id
1 'polypeptide(L)'
;MIALLGLLVGIVAGLFLEPAVPISLQPYLPIAVVAALDATFGAFRAMLDGIFDEKVFVISFVSNVLIAALIVYLGDQLGVGSQLSTGVVVVLGIRIFSNVAAIRRHLFHA
;
A
#
# COMPACT_ATOMS: atom_id res chain seq x y z
N MET A 1 -11.83 -6.95 -11.88
CA MET A 1 -11.72 -5.91 -12.93
C MET A 1 -12.13 -4.54 -12.44
N ILE A 2 -13.26 -4.37 -11.73
CA ILE A 2 -13.74 -3.04 -11.30
C ILE A 2 -12.76 -2.40 -10.32
N ALA A 3 -12.28 -3.17 -9.34
CA ALA A 3 -11.36 -2.64 -8.33
C ALA A 3 -10.00 -2.20 -8.92
N LEU A 4 -9.49 -2.93 -9.92
CA LEU A 4 -8.24 -2.59 -10.61
C LEU A 4 -8.39 -1.31 -11.45
N LEU A 5 -9.53 -1.15 -12.13
CA LEU A 5 -9.85 0.08 -12.86
C LEU A 5 -9.98 1.27 -11.90
N GLY A 6 -10.64 1.09 -10.75
CA GLY A 6 -10.73 2.13 -9.72
C GLY A 6 -9.37 2.58 -9.21
N LEU A 7 -8.44 1.63 -8.96
CA LEU A 7 -7.07 1.94 -8.59
C LEU A 7 -6.36 2.76 -9.68
N LEU A 8 -6.47 2.34 -10.94
CA LEU A 8 -5.81 3.00 -12.06
C LEU A 8 -6.35 4.43 -12.27
N VAL A 9 -7.66 4.60 -12.19
CA VAL A 9 -8.32 5.93 -12.23
C VAL A 9 -7.85 6.80 -11.06
N GLY A 10 -7.77 6.24 -9.86
CA GLY A 10 -7.28 6.96 -8.68
C GLY A 10 -5.84 7.45 -8.81
N ILE A 11 -4.94 6.60 -9.35
CA ILE A 11 -3.54 6.97 -9.63
C ILE A 11 -3.49 8.11 -10.65
N VAL A 12 -4.21 7.98 -11.77
CA VAL A 12 -4.23 9.01 -12.81
C VAL A 12 -4.79 10.33 -12.26
N ALA A 13 -5.91 10.29 -11.54
CA ALA A 13 -6.50 11.48 -10.93
C ALA A 13 -5.55 12.15 -9.93
N GLY A 14 -4.84 11.37 -9.10
CA GLY A 14 -3.86 11.90 -8.14
C GLY A 14 -2.69 12.61 -8.82
N LEU A 15 -2.19 12.06 -9.94
CA LEU A 15 -1.10 12.67 -10.72
C LEU A 15 -1.54 13.93 -11.46
N PHE A 16 -2.80 14.01 -11.90
CA PHE A 16 -3.31 15.18 -12.63
C PHE A 16 -3.80 16.31 -11.73
N LEU A 17 -4.41 15.99 -10.58
CA LEU A 17 -5.01 16.98 -9.69
C LEU A 17 -4.02 17.57 -8.68
N GLU A 18 -2.89 16.90 -8.45
CA GLU A 18 -1.84 17.29 -7.49
C GLU A 18 -2.41 17.90 -6.19
N PRO A 19 -3.28 17.16 -5.46
CA PRO A 19 -3.98 17.73 -4.32
C PRO A 19 -2.99 18.21 -3.26
N ALA A 20 -3.12 19.47 -2.86
CA ALA A 20 -2.28 20.04 -1.81
C ALA A 20 -2.55 19.33 -0.48
N VAL A 21 -1.54 18.63 0.05
CA VAL A 21 -1.66 17.90 1.30
C VAL A 21 -1.33 18.82 2.47
N PRO A 22 -2.24 19.00 3.45
CA PRO A 22 -1.99 19.79 4.65
C PRO A 22 -0.74 19.30 5.40
N ILE A 23 0.01 20.21 6.02
CA ILE A 23 1.24 19.90 6.76
C ILE A 23 1.05 18.78 7.80
N SER A 24 -0.11 18.74 8.48
CA SER A 24 -0.42 17.71 9.46
C SER A 24 -0.55 16.30 8.86
N LEU A 25 -0.88 16.18 7.57
CA LEU A 25 -1.05 14.89 6.89
C LEU A 25 0.19 14.42 6.14
N GLN A 26 1.18 15.30 5.94
CA GLN A 26 2.40 14.99 5.20
C GLN A 26 3.17 13.79 5.78
N PRO A 27 3.30 13.59 7.11
CA PRO A 27 4.01 12.44 7.63
C PRO A 27 3.30 11.11 7.34
N TYR A 28 1.97 11.09 7.23
CA TYR A 28 1.20 9.87 7.03
C TYR A 28 1.06 9.48 5.57
N LEU A 29 1.19 10.44 4.65
CA LEU A 29 0.98 10.23 3.22
C LEU A 29 1.96 9.19 2.63
N PRO A 30 3.29 9.26 2.84
CA PRO A 30 4.20 8.24 2.32
C PRO A 30 3.85 6.83 2.81
N ILE A 31 3.41 6.70 4.07
CA ILE A 31 3.07 5.42 4.68
C ILE A 31 1.78 4.86 4.08
N ALA A 32 0.78 5.69 3.89
CA ALA A 32 -0.44 5.31 3.18
C ALA A 32 -0.15 4.85 1.75
N VAL A 33 0.73 5.55 1.03
CA VAL A 33 1.15 5.16 -0.33
C VAL A 33 1.88 3.83 -0.34
N VAL A 34 2.86 3.62 0.56
CA VAL A 34 3.59 2.35 0.65
C VAL A 34 2.66 1.19 1.02
N ALA A 35 1.70 1.42 1.93
CA ALA A 35 0.71 0.41 2.30
C ALA A 35 -0.24 0.05 1.15
N ALA A 36 -0.68 1.05 0.38
CA ALA A 36 -1.47 0.86 -0.83
C ALA A 36 -0.70 0.08 -1.90
N LEU A 37 0.60 0.37 -2.08
CA LEU A 37 1.47 -0.36 -2.98
C LEU A 37 1.65 -1.83 -2.55
N ASP A 38 1.88 -2.11 -1.27
CA ASP A 38 1.96 -3.47 -0.73
C ASP A 38 0.71 -4.29 -1.06
N ALA A 39 -0.48 -3.73 -0.81
CA ALA A 39 -1.74 -4.39 -1.15
C ALA A 39 -1.90 -4.61 -2.67
N THR A 40 -1.42 -3.66 -3.49
CA THR A 40 -1.47 -3.76 -4.96
C THR A 40 -0.55 -4.88 -5.48
N PHE A 41 0.68 -4.98 -4.97
CA PHE A 41 1.59 -6.07 -5.33
C PHE A 41 1.08 -7.43 -4.83
N GLY A 42 0.48 -7.48 -3.63
CA GLY A 42 -0.19 -8.68 -3.13
C GLY A 42 -1.35 -9.12 -4.03
N ALA A 43 -2.16 -8.17 -4.52
CA ALA A 43 -3.24 -8.44 -5.46
C ALA A 43 -2.73 -8.92 -6.83
N PHE A 44 -1.68 -8.29 -7.35
CA PHE A 44 -1.08 -8.71 -8.61
C PHE A 44 -0.52 -10.14 -8.52
N ARG A 45 0.14 -10.47 -7.40
CA ARG A 45 0.56 -11.84 -7.11
C ARG A 45 -0.63 -12.81 -7.07
N ALA A 46 -1.70 -12.49 -6.34
CA ALA A 46 -2.90 -13.32 -6.29
C ALA A 46 -3.55 -13.52 -7.67
N MET A 47 -3.43 -12.54 -8.57
CA MET A 47 -3.90 -12.63 -9.95
C MET A 47 -3.07 -13.64 -10.76
N LEU A 48 -1.74 -13.65 -10.59
CA LEU A 48 -0.86 -14.65 -11.20
C LEU A 48 -1.08 -16.06 -10.62
N ASP A 49 -1.35 -16.14 -9.33
CA ASP A 49 -1.65 -17.40 -8.62
C ASP A 49 -3.07 -17.92 -8.94
N GLY A 50 -3.89 -17.18 -9.70
CA GLY A 50 -5.26 -17.57 -10.09
C GLY A 50 -6.30 -17.53 -8.96
N ILE A 51 -5.94 -16.94 -7.80
CA ILE A 51 -6.76 -16.89 -6.57
C ILE A 51 -7.24 -15.46 -6.25
N PHE A 52 -7.22 -14.57 -7.24
CA PHE A 52 -7.60 -13.18 -7.05
C PHE A 52 -9.11 -13.02 -6.84
N ASP A 53 -9.47 -12.38 -5.72
CA ASP A 53 -10.83 -11.95 -5.41
C ASP A 53 -10.86 -10.42 -5.20
N GLU A 54 -11.76 -9.75 -5.92
CA GLU A 54 -11.88 -8.28 -5.87
C GLU A 54 -12.30 -7.74 -4.51
N LYS A 55 -13.19 -8.44 -3.80
CA LYS A 55 -13.63 -8.02 -2.46
C LYS A 55 -12.48 -8.13 -1.47
N VAL A 56 -11.73 -9.23 -1.55
CA VAL A 56 -10.54 -9.44 -0.70
C VAL A 56 -9.49 -8.36 -0.99
N PHE A 57 -9.27 -7.99 -2.25
CA PHE A 57 -8.38 -6.88 -2.59
C PHE A 57 -8.84 -5.56 -1.98
N VAL A 58 -10.10 -5.15 -2.17
CA VAL A 58 -10.61 -3.87 -1.65
C VAL A 58 -10.50 -3.83 -0.12
N ILE A 59 -10.89 -4.91 0.56
CA ILE A 59 -10.79 -5.01 2.02
C ILE A 59 -9.33 -4.92 2.46
N SER A 60 -8.42 -5.66 1.82
CA SER A 60 -6.99 -5.66 2.13
C SER A 60 -6.35 -4.29 1.89
N PHE A 61 -6.66 -3.65 0.76
CA PHE A 61 -6.16 -2.33 0.40
C PHE A 61 -6.57 -1.28 1.43
N VAL A 62 -7.88 -1.18 1.72
CA VAL A 62 -8.39 -0.20 2.69
C VAL A 62 -7.88 -0.50 4.09
N SER A 63 -7.91 -1.76 4.52
CA SER A 63 -7.47 -2.13 5.88
C SER A 63 -5.97 -1.89 6.08
N ASN A 64 -5.12 -2.25 5.11
CA ASN A 64 -3.67 -2.04 5.24
C ASN A 64 -3.32 -0.55 5.31
N VAL A 65 -3.94 0.28 4.46
CA VAL A 65 -3.71 1.73 4.47
C VAL A 65 -4.18 2.34 5.80
N LEU A 66 -5.38 1.99 6.26
CA LEU A 66 -5.93 2.50 7.51
C LEU A 66 -5.10 2.06 8.72
N ILE A 67 -4.72 0.79 8.80
CA ILE A 67 -3.92 0.25 9.90
C ILE A 67 -2.53 0.91 9.90
N ALA A 68 -1.89 1.05 8.73
CA ALA A 68 -0.58 1.69 8.64
C ALA A 68 -0.64 3.16 9.08
N ALA A 69 -1.63 3.91 8.61
CA ALA A 69 -1.86 5.30 9.04
C ALA A 69 -2.15 5.38 10.54
N LEU A 70 -2.98 4.48 11.08
CA LEU A 70 -3.31 4.42 12.51
C LEU A 70 -2.09 4.15 13.38
N ILE A 71 -1.22 3.20 12.99
CA ILE A 71 0.00 2.90 13.74
C ILE A 71 0.90 4.14 13.82
N VAL A 72 1.10 4.83 12.70
CA VAL A 72 1.93 6.05 12.69
C VAL A 72 1.27 7.17 13.48
N TYR A 73 -0.05 7.31 13.39
CA TYR A 73 -0.82 8.28 14.18
C TYR A 73 -0.69 8.03 15.69
N LEU A 74 -0.84 6.78 16.13
CA LEU A 74 -0.61 6.41 17.53
C LEU A 74 0.84 6.67 17.95
N GLY A 75 1.81 6.42 17.06
CA GLY A 75 3.21 6.76 17.31
C GLY A 75 3.42 8.24 17.53
N ASP A 76 2.78 9.07 16.70
CA ASP A 76 2.86 10.53 16.80
C ASP A 76 2.30 11.03 18.14
N GLN A 77 1.14 10.50 18.56
CA GLN A 77 0.55 10.82 19.87
C GLN A 77 1.42 10.38 21.06
N LEU A 78 2.24 9.34 20.87
CA LEU A 78 3.18 8.82 21.88
C LEU A 78 4.57 9.49 21.81
N GLY A 79 4.78 10.45 20.90
CA GLY A 79 6.08 11.10 20.69
C GLY A 79 7.13 10.22 19.98
N VAL A 80 6.71 9.09 19.41
CA VAL A 80 7.57 8.12 18.68
C VAL A 80 7.14 7.91 17.22
N GLY A 81 6.48 8.92 16.63
CA GLY A 81 5.91 8.84 15.28
C GLY A 81 6.94 8.54 14.19
N SER A 82 8.14 9.10 14.31
CA SER A 82 9.23 8.87 13.35
C SER A 82 9.78 7.45 13.42
N GLN A 83 9.92 6.88 14.62
CA GLN A 83 10.34 5.48 14.78
C GLN A 83 9.28 4.52 14.25
N LEU A 84 7.99 4.73 14.56
CA LEU A 84 6.92 3.88 14.06
C LEU A 84 6.73 4.01 12.54
N SER A 85 6.83 5.23 11.99
CA SER A 85 6.85 5.45 10.55
C SER A 85 7.96 4.65 9.87
N THR A 86 9.18 4.72 10.39
CA THR A 86 10.32 3.96 9.87
C THR A 86 10.06 2.45 9.95
N GLY A 87 9.58 1.96 11.09
CA GLY A 87 9.26 0.55 11.29
C GLY A 87 8.21 0.04 10.31
N VAL A 88 7.12 0.79 10.13
CA VAL A 88 6.04 0.46 9.19
C VAL A 88 6.57 0.43 7.75
N VAL A 89 7.34 1.44 7.34
CA VAL A 89 7.94 1.48 5.99
C VAL A 89 8.86 0.29 5.75
N VAL A 90 9.68 -0.09 6.72
CA VAL A 90 10.57 -1.26 6.59
C VAL A 90 9.78 -2.55 6.46
N VAL A 91 8.79 -2.77 7.33
CA VAL A 91 7.95 -3.99 7.29
C VAL A 91 7.19 -4.09 5.98
N LEU A 92 6.55 -2.99 5.54
CA LEU A 92 5.85 -2.94 4.26
C LEU A 92 6.83 -3.15 3.09
N GLY A 93 8.00 -2.52 3.14
CA GLY A 93 9.04 -2.69 2.13
C GLY A 93 9.44 -4.15 1.97
N ILE A 94 9.67 -4.87 3.08
CA ILE A 94 9.97 -6.31 3.06
C ILE A 94 8.85 -7.10 2.37
N ARG A 95 7.58 -6.80 2.68
CA ARG A 95 6.43 -7.48 2.06
C ARG A 95 6.32 -7.18 0.56
N ILE A 96 6.53 -5.93 0.15
CA ILE A 96 6.56 -5.52 -1.25
C ILE A 96 7.65 -6.32 -1.99
N PHE A 97 8.89 -6.32 -1.50
CA PHE A 97 9.97 -7.07 -2.15
C PHE A 97 9.70 -8.57 -2.20
N SER A 98 9.09 -9.14 -1.16
CA SER A 98 8.69 -10.55 -1.15
C SER A 98 7.63 -10.86 -2.22
N ASN A 99 6.60 -10.01 -2.35
CA ASN A 99 5.58 -10.15 -3.39
C ASN A 99 6.17 -9.99 -4.78
N VAL A 100 7.04 -9.00 -5.01
CA VAL A 100 7.73 -8.80 -6.28
C VAL A 100 8.61 -10.00 -6.62
N ALA A 101 9.31 -10.59 -5.66
CA ALA A 101 10.10 -11.80 -5.89
C ALA A 101 9.23 -12.99 -6.31
N ALA A 102 8.06 -13.17 -5.69
CA ALA A 102 7.10 -14.21 -6.07
C ALA A 102 6.52 -13.99 -7.48
N ILE A 103 6.20 -12.75 -7.82
CA ILE A 103 5.76 -12.32 -9.16
C ILE A 103 6.85 -12.63 -10.19
N ARG A 104 8.10 -12.24 -9.91
CA ARG A 104 9.24 -12.51 -10.80
C ARG A 104 9.40 -14.01 -11.05
N ARG A 105 9.29 -14.84 -10.01
CA ARG A 105 9.39 -16.30 -10.13
C ARG A 105 8.27 -16.88 -11.00
N HIS A 106 7.05 -16.37 -10.89
CA HIS A 106 5.93 -16.79 -11.73
C HIS A 106 6.11 -16.40 -13.20
N LEU A 107 6.56 -15.17 -13.47
CA LEU A 107 6.69 -14.66 -14.83
C LEU A 107 7.93 -15.17 -15.56
N PHE A 108 9.04 -15.33 -14.86
CA PHE A 108 10.34 -15.61 -15.47
C PHE A 108 10.89 -17.00 -15.13
N HIS A 109 10.15 -17.83 -14.38
CA HIS A 109 10.59 -19.17 -13.94
C HIS A 109 12.00 -19.20 -13.31
N ALA A 110 12.40 -18.10 -12.65
CA ALA A 110 13.72 -17.90 -12.04
C ALA A 110 13.62 -17.62 -10.54
#